data_AF-D9SCP0-F1
#
_entry.id   AF-D9SCP0-F1
#
_cell.length_a   1.000
_cell.length_b   1.000
_cell.length_c   1.000
_cell.angle_alpha   90.00
_cell.angle_beta   90.00
_cell.angle_gamma   90.00
#
_symmetry.space_group_name_H-M   'P 1'
#
loop_
_entity.id
_entity.type
_entity.pdbx_description
1 polymer ?
#
loop_
_entity_poly.entity_id
_entity_poly.type
_entity_poly.pdbx_seq_one_letter_code
_entity_poly.pdbx_strand_id
1 'polypeptide(L)'
;MRKHKMWLFAALCGCFQVACADILWLSETAPAKGAVKAAEVEAQHAHHHGMPSAASAVASSPVVTGAKKHDHDAQISLDGEAPGKDHQPGKQVWLRQGENLKTAPYVQTENCSESLTMIALDGKKTDFTATPVAGYVTLKTELPAIGYYDVYLEQRAVHDGKLQVQLPKVELLWASCVAKEVDEEAVAKPIINRNSALEVLRIHKPDEGCMASLVSGDVVTFRVLSFGKPLAGIPVTMMTQEGWRNTVVSDQAGNATFTVIRAYFSKWLEFKKYHTDTFLVVAEMDKAELGELNGEPYSSSHYVATLPGKYRPSPYDYRSYAWGLGIALFVMVFGGLAIYLYRRRRLKPYQEVRVDENA
;
A
#
# COMPACT_ATOMS: atom_id res chain seq x y z
N MET A 1 56.17 7.46 42.77
CA MET A 1 54.71 7.36 42.98
C MET A 1 53.99 8.22 41.94
N ARG A 2 53.53 7.63 40.83
CA ARG A 2 52.73 8.31 39.80
C ARG A 2 51.31 7.73 39.85
N LYS A 3 50.32 8.58 40.15
CA LYS A 3 48.90 8.23 40.19
C LYS A 3 48.37 8.21 38.76
N HIS A 4 48.04 7.04 38.23
CA HIS A 4 47.28 6.92 36.98
C HIS A 4 45.80 7.16 37.26
N LYS A 5 45.27 8.28 36.73
CA LYS A 5 43.83 8.54 36.64
C LYS A 5 43.27 7.67 35.52
N MET A 6 42.59 6.60 35.89
CA MET A 6 41.82 5.76 34.97
C MET A 6 40.49 6.47 34.69
N TRP A 7 40.31 6.95 33.46
CA TRP A 7 39.04 7.50 32.99
C TRP A 7 38.14 6.34 32.58
N LEU A 8 37.14 6.04 33.40
CA LEU A 8 36.04 5.14 33.04
C LEU A 8 35.09 5.93 32.13
N PHE A 9 35.20 5.74 30.82
CA PHE A 9 34.13 6.13 29.89
C PHE A 9 33.06 5.04 29.97
N ALA A 10 32.01 5.29 30.75
CA ALA A 10 30.77 4.54 30.65
C ALA A 10 30.09 4.95 29.33
N ALA A 11 30.30 4.16 28.28
CA ALA A 11 29.45 4.21 27.10
C ALA A 11 28.04 3.84 27.57
N LEU A 12 27.15 4.84 27.67
CA LEU A 12 25.72 4.64 27.77
C LEU A 12 25.27 3.94 26.48
N CYS A 13 25.44 2.61 26.46
CA CYS A 13 24.81 1.75 25.48
C CYS A 13 23.32 1.80 25.80
N GLY A 14 22.61 2.74 25.19
CA GLY A 14 21.16 2.80 25.26
C GLY A 14 20.64 1.47 24.73
N CYS A 15 20.20 0.60 25.64
CA CYS A 15 19.49 -0.61 25.29
C CYS A 15 18.17 -0.18 24.64
N PHE A 16 18.17 -0.06 23.32
CA PHE A 16 16.95 0.01 22.54
C PHE A 16 16.21 -1.31 22.75
N GLN A 17 15.23 -1.30 23.65
CA GLN A 17 14.26 -2.39 23.74
C GLN A 17 13.43 -2.34 22.46
N VAL A 18 13.88 -3.06 21.44
CA VAL A 18 13.06 -3.39 20.28
C VAL A 18 11.89 -4.18 20.82
N ALA A 19 10.74 -3.52 20.97
CA ALA A 19 9.51 -4.15 21.41
C ALA A 19 9.22 -5.33 20.48
N CYS A 20 9.09 -6.49 21.10
CA CYS A 20 9.01 -7.79 20.47
C CYS A 20 7.92 -7.86 19.38
N ALA A 21 8.29 -8.42 18.22
CA ALA A 21 7.45 -9.18 17.28
C ALA A 21 6.43 -8.50 16.35
N ASP A 22 6.25 -7.18 16.34
CA ASP A 22 5.33 -6.59 15.35
C ASP A 22 5.92 -6.57 13.94
N ILE A 23 5.12 -6.96 12.94
CA ILE A 23 5.51 -7.01 11.52
C ILE A 23 5.85 -5.61 10.99
N LEU A 24 7.03 -5.45 10.42
CA LEU A 24 7.43 -4.24 9.70
C LEU A 24 7.14 -4.32 8.20
N TRP A 25 6.80 -3.18 7.60
CA TRP A 25 6.59 -3.06 6.16
C TRP A 25 6.72 -1.62 5.66
N LEU A 26 7.04 -1.47 4.37
CA LEU A 26 7.26 -0.16 3.73
C LEU A 26 6.00 0.29 2.96
N SER A 27 5.45 1.44 3.28
CA SER A 27 4.23 1.98 2.66
C SER A 27 4.52 3.19 1.79
N GLU A 28 3.95 3.26 0.58
CA GLU A 28 3.90 4.52 -0.19
C GLU A 28 2.87 5.53 0.38
N THR A 29 2.02 5.13 1.34
CA THR A 29 0.99 6.00 1.91
C THR A 29 1.57 6.83 3.06
N ALA A 30 1.60 8.15 2.87
CA ALA A 30 2.06 9.09 3.90
C ALA A 30 1.12 9.13 5.13
N PRO A 31 1.66 9.44 6.32
CA PRO A 31 0.84 9.69 7.51
C PRO A 31 -0.15 10.83 7.25
N ALA A 32 -1.34 10.73 7.86
CA ALA A 32 -2.37 11.77 7.74
C ALA A 32 -1.79 13.15 8.09
N LYS A 33 -2.13 14.18 7.32
CA LYS A 33 -1.58 15.55 7.46
C LYS A 33 -1.65 16.11 8.89
N GLY A 34 -2.66 15.72 9.67
CA GLY A 34 -2.78 16.11 11.08
C GLY A 34 -1.70 15.53 11.98
N ALA A 35 -1.29 14.28 11.74
CA ALA A 35 -0.24 13.60 12.49
C ALA A 35 1.14 14.22 12.22
N VAL A 36 1.40 14.60 10.97
CA VAL A 36 2.66 15.27 10.56
C VAL A 36 2.80 16.61 11.27
N LYS A 37 1.75 17.44 11.26
CA LYS A 37 1.76 18.75 11.92
C LYS A 37 1.93 18.65 13.45
N ALA A 38 1.28 17.67 14.08
CA ALA A 38 1.41 17.47 15.52
C ALA A 38 2.85 17.13 15.91
N ALA A 39 3.50 16.22 15.17
CA ALA A 39 4.89 15.85 15.42
C ALA A 39 5.87 17.00 15.09
N GLU A 40 5.61 17.80 14.05
CA GLU A 40 6.42 19.01 13.78
C GLU A 40 6.30 20.05 14.90
N VAL A 41 5.09 20.27 15.44
CA VAL A 41 4.84 21.19 16.55
C VAL A 41 5.50 20.70 17.83
N GLU A 42 5.42 19.40 18.13
CA GLU A 42 6.09 18.79 19.29
C GLU A 42 7.62 18.90 19.20
N ALA A 43 8.21 18.63 18.02
CA ALA A 43 9.64 18.81 17.78
C ALA A 43 10.09 20.28 17.94
N GLN A 44 9.26 21.25 17.53
CA GLN A 44 9.54 22.67 17.74
C GLN A 44 9.41 23.09 19.21
N HIS A 45 8.44 22.54 19.95
CA HIS A 45 8.29 22.81 21.39
C HIS A 45 9.42 22.22 22.23
N ALA A 46 9.91 21.02 21.89
CA ALA A 46 11.05 20.40 22.56
C ALA A 46 12.33 21.27 22.50
N HIS A 47 12.48 22.08 21.45
CA HIS A 47 13.61 23.02 21.31
C HIS A 47 13.46 24.34 22.09
N HIS A 48 12.26 24.69 22.56
CA HIS A 48 12.00 26.00 23.18
C HIS A 48 11.80 25.98 24.70
N HIS A 49 11.82 24.81 25.36
CA HIS A 49 11.71 24.74 26.83
C HIS A 49 13.07 24.92 27.53
N GLY A 50 13.56 26.15 27.48
CA GLY A 50 14.67 26.67 28.27
C GLY A 50 14.41 28.05 28.86
N MET A 51 13.14 28.40 29.17
CA MET A 51 12.77 29.65 29.84
C MET A 51 11.58 29.42 30.80
N PRO A 52 11.54 30.10 31.95
CA PRO A 52 10.49 29.94 32.96
C PRO A 52 9.14 30.52 32.51
N SER A 53 8.08 29.83 32.92
CA SER A 53 6.67 30.14 32.67
C SER A 53 6.29 31.53 33.18
N ALA A 54 5.80 32.38 32.29
CA ALA A 54 5.06 33.59 32.63
C ALA A 54 3.57 33.38 32.33
N ALA A 55 2.75 33.51 33.37
CA ALA A 55 1.31 33.49 33.29
C ALA A 55 0.80 34.75 32.60
N SER A 56 -0.15 34.61 31.66
CA SER A 56 -1.17 35.64 31.43
C SER A 56 -2.33 35.13 30.59
N ALA A 57 -3.46 35.78 30.84
CA ALA A 57 -4.81 35.33 30.58
C ALA A 57 -5.58 36.33 29.71
N VAL A 58 -6.81 35.93 29.35
CA VAL A 58 -7.99 36.75 29.04
C VAL A 58 -8.24 37.18 27.57
N ALA A 59 -9.12 36.39 26.93
CA ALA A 59 -10.45 36.70 26.37
C ALA A 59 -10.69 37.51 25.06
N SER A 60 -11.66 36.93 24.29
CA SER A 60 -12.75 37.53 23.46
C SER A 60 -12.35 38.30 22.18
N SER A 61 -13.06 38.26 21.04
CA SER A 61 -14.45 37.88 20.69
C SER A 61 -14.59 37.77 19.13
N PRO A 62 -15.78 37.47 18.56
CA PRO A 62 -15.92 36.84 17.24
C PRO A 62 -16.14 37.81 16.07
N VAL A 63 -15.87 37.35 14.84
CA VAL A 63 -16.31 38.01 13.59
C VAL A 63 -16.95 36.97 12.65
N VAL A 64 -18.08 37.38 12.10
CA VAL A 64 -19.06 36.62 11.34
C VAL A 64 -18.98 36.96 9.84
N THR A 65 -19.36 35.99 9.01
CA THR A 65 -19.82 36.05 7.60
C THR A 65 -18.88 36.43 6.47
N GLY A 66 -18.67 35.45 5.59
CA GLY A 66 -18.35 35.65 4.17
C GLY A 66 -18.86 34.43 3.39
N ALA A 67 -19.85 34.65 2.52
CA ALA A 67 -20.53 33.63 1.73
C ALA A 67 -19.57 32.82 0.85
N LYS A 68 -19.60 31.50 0.98
CA LYS A 68 -18.86 30.58 0.10
C LYS A 68 -19.64 30.35 -1.19
N LYS A 69 -19.00 30.77 -2.28
CA LYS A 69 -19.26 30.38 -3.66
C LYS A 69 -19.20 28.85 -3.77
N HIS A 70 -20.18 28.25 -4.41
CA HIS A 70 -20.17 26.83 -4.79
C HIS A 70 -19.10 26.61 -5.86
N ASP A 71 -17.87 26.31 -5.44
CA ASP A 71 -16.90 25.59 -6.26
C ASP A 71 -17.20 24.10 -6.09
N HIS A 72 -17.86 23.52 -7.09
CA HIS A 72 -17.80 22.09 -7.32
C HIS A 72 -16.43 21.79 -7.95
N ASP A 73 -15.78 20.73 -7.48
CA ASP A 73 -14.56 20.10 -8.02
C ASP A 73 -13.21 20.71 -7.60
N ALA A 74 -12.83 20.52 -6.33
CA ALA A 74 -11.46 20.13 -5.92
C ALA A 74 -11.32 19.94 -4.39
N GLN A 75 -12.34 19.42 -3.69
CA GLN A 75 -12.18 19.05 -2.28
C GLN A 75 -11.39 17.75 -2.15
N ILE A 76 -10.08 17.94 -1.97
CA ILE A 76 -9.21 17.32 -0.97
C ILE A 76 -9.66 15.92 -0.52
N SER A 77 -9.09 14.91 -1.16
CA SER A 77 -9.08 13.54 -0.66
C SER A 77 -8.27 13.50 0.65
N LEU A 78 -8.94 13.14 1.74
CA LEU A 78 -8.30 12.77 3.01
C LEU A 78 -7.93 11.28 3.06
N ASP A 79 -8.37 10.46 2.09
CA ASP A 79 -8.27 8.98 2.15
C ASP A 79 -7.87 8.32 0.82
N GLY A 80 -7.03 8.98 0.03
CA GLY A 80 -6.49 8.37 -1.20
C GLY A 80 -5.66 9.37 -1.98
N GLU A 81 -4.45 8.96 -2.37
CA GLU A 81 -3.57 9.73 -3.25
C GLU A 81 -4.39 10.26 -4.43
N ALA A 82 -4.58 11.58 -4.49
CA ALA A 82 -4.95 12.21 -5.74
C ALA A 82 -3.80 11.97 -6.71
N PRO A 83 -4.03 11.48 -7.94
CA PRO A 83 -2.96 11.32 -8.92
C PRO A 83 -2.33 12.69 -9.17
N GLY A 84 -1.11 12.90 -8.65
CA GLY A 84 -0.36 14.12 -8.86
C GLY A 84 -0.11 14.31 -10.35
N LYS A 85 -0.24 15.54 -10.84
CA LYS A 85 0.08 15.92 -12.23
C LYS A 85 1.57 15.98 -12.53
N ASP A 86 2.42 15.65 -11.55
CA ASP A 86 3.85 15.74 -11.69
C ASP A 86 4.41 14.41 -12.18
N HIS A 87 4.89 14.42 -13.42
CA HIS A 87 5.74 13.39 -14.03
C HIS A 87 7.12 13.32 -13.35
N GLN A 88 7.20 13.51 -12.04
CA GLN A 88 8.45 13.50 -11.32
C GLN A 88 8.79 12.06 -10.91
N PRO A 89 10.05 11.63 -11.11
CA PRO A 89 10.53 10.29 -10.74
C PRO A 89 10.64 10.09 -9.22
N GLY A 90 10.24 11.08 -8.41
CA GLY A 90 10.32 11.04 -6.96
C GLY A 90 9.32 10.06 -6.37
N LYS A 91 9.82 9.13 -5.55
CA LYS A 91 9.01 8.24 -4.72
C LYS A 91 9.33 8.47 -3.25
N GLN A 92 8.34 8.23 -2.41
CA GLN A 92 8.49 8.29 -0.97
C GLN A 92 7.84 7.09 -0.33
N VAL A 93 8.57 6.46 0.59
CA VAL A 93 8.09 5.33 1.38
C VAL A 93 8.27 5.59 2.86
N TRP A 94 7.42 4.97 3.67
CA TRP A 94 7.34 5.14 5.10
C TRP A 94 7.35 3.78 5.77
N LEU A 95 8.12 3.63 6.84
CA LEU A 95 8.13 2.39 7.61
C LEU A 95 6.91 2.35 8.53
N ARG A 96 6.16 1.24 8.48
CA ARG A 96 4.99 0.98 9.33
C ARG A 96 5.19 -0.31 10.11
N GLN A 97 4.50 -0.41 11.24
CA GLN A 97 4.58 -1.52 12.17
C GLN A 97 3.18 -2.04 12.50
N GLY A 98 3.01 -3.36 12.49
CA GLY A 98 1.78 -4.05 12.84
C GLY A 98 0.99 -4.59 11.64
N GLU A 99 0.09 -5.53 11.96
CA GLU A 99 -0.63 -6.34 10.96
C GLU A 99 -1.92 -5.69 10.43
N ASN A 100 -2.45 -4.67 11.11
CA ASN A 100 -3.65 -3.97 10.65
C ASN A 100 -3.25 -2.84 9.70
N LEU A 101 -3.22 -3.09 8.40
CA LEU A 101 -2.74 -2.14 7.39
C LEU A 101 -3.47 -0.78 7.42
N LYS A 102 -4.72 -0.75 7.88
CA LYS A 102 -5.53 0.47 7.96
C LYS A 102 -5.09 1.36 9.13
N THR A 103 -4.77 0.77 10.27
CA THR A 103 -4.46 1.51 11.51
C THR A 103 -3.02 1.38 11.99
N ALA A 104 -2.18 0.60 11.31
CA ALA A 104 -0.79 0.34 11.68
C ALA A 104 -0.02 1.66 11.88
N PRO A 105 0.60 1.88 13.05
CA PRO A 105 1.39 3.08 13.28
C PRO A 105 2.59 3.17 12.33
N TYR A 106 3.07 4.39 12.15
CA TYR A 106 4.34 4.68 11.50
C TYR A 106 5.48 4.56 12.52
N VAL A 107 6.62 4.03 12.10
CA VAL A 107 7.78 3.85 12.98
C VAL A 107 8.49 5.18 13.19
N GLN A 108 8.71 5.54 14.45
CA GLN A 108 9.47 6.73 14.85
C GLN A 108 10.98 6.50 14.65
N THR A 109 11.73 7.52 14.25
CA THR A 109 13.16 7.43 13.94
C THR A 109 14.03 7.08 15.15
N GLU A 110 13.59 7.43 16.35
CA GLU A 110 14.27 7.00 17.57
C GLU A 110 14.34 5.48 17.70
N ASN A 111 13.38 4.75 17.12
CA ASN A 111 13.28 3.29 17.25
C ASN A 111 13.94 2.54 16.09
N CYS A 112 14.62 3.24 15.17
CA CYS A 112 15.18 2.63 13.97
C CYS A 112 16.42 3.39 13.49
N SER A 113 17.59 2.76 13.59
CA SER A 113 18.84 3.25 13.01
C SER A 113 19.30 2.27 11.95
N GLU A 114 18.68 2.33 10.76
CA GLU A 114 18.94 1.34 9.73
C GLU A 114 19.12 1.97 8.35
N SER A 115 19.96 1.33 7.55
CA SER A 115 20.16 1.65 6.14
C SER A 115 19.10 0.95 5.28
N LEU A 116 18.52 1.68 4.33
CA LEU A 116 17.71 1.09 3.27
C LEU A 116 18.59 0.86 2.04
N THR A 117 18.35 -0.23 1.32
CA THR A 117 19.03 -0.50 0.05
C THR A 117 17.99 -0.56 -1.06
N MET A 118 18.17 0.25 -2.10
CA MET A 118 17.39 0.14 -3.33
C MET A 118 18.17 -0.66 -4.36
N ILE A 119 17.50 -1.57 -5.04
CA ILE A 119 18.05 -2.34 -6.16
C ILE A 119 17.24 -1.97 -7.41
N ALA A 120 17.93 -1.50 -8.45
CA ALA A 120 17.34 -1.23 -9.76
C ALA A 120 17.32 -2.50 -10.64
N LEU A 121 16.61 -2.44 -11.76
CA LEU A 121 16.45 -3.56 -12.70
C LEU A 121 17.78 -4.10 -13.26
N ASP A 122 18.79 -3.24 -13.42
CA ASP A 122 20.15 -3.61 -13.85
C ASP A 122 20.98 -4.26 -12.73
N GLY A 123 20.41 -4.40 -11.53
CA GLY A 123 21.07 -4.92 -10.34
C GLY A 123 21.92 -3.90 -9.58
N LYS A 124 21.96 -2.63 -10.04
CA LYS A 124 22.67 -1.56 -9.34
C LYS A 124 22.04 -1.32 -7.97
N LYS A 125 22.88 -1.36 -6.93
CA LYS A 125 22.48 -1.09 -5.55
C LYS A 125 22.78 0.36 -5.18
N THR A 126 21.86 0.98 -4.47
CA THR A 126 22.03 2.31 -3.88
C THR A 126 21.60 2.25 -2.42
N ASP A 127 22.51 2.56 -1.51
CA ASP A 127 22.21 2.60 -0.08
C ASP A 127 21.78 4.00 0.34
N PHE A 128 20.81 4.06 1.24
CA PHE A 128 20.22 5.29 1.75
C PHE A 128 20.19 5.24 3.28
N THR A 129 20.45 6.38 3.88
CA THR A 129 20.09 6.61 5.28
C THR A 129 18.65 7.07 5.33
N ALA A 130 17.83 6.45 6.18
CA ALA A 130 16.47 6.92 6.42
C ALA A 130 16.49 8.39 6.88
N THR A 131 15.61 9.21 6.32
CA THR A 131 15.45 10.60 6.75
C THR A 131 14.24 10.73 7.67
N PRO A 132 14.35 11.40 8.82
CA PRO A 132 13.18 11.73 9.62
C PRO A 132 12.32 12.77 8.89
N VAL A 133 11.04 12.47 8.71
CA VAL A 133 10.04 13.50 8.35
C VAL A 133 8.93 13.44 9.38
N ALA A 134 8.76 14.54 10.12
CA ALA A 134 7.84 14.63 11.26
C ALA A 134 8.02 13.48 12.27
N GLY A 135 9.27 13.13 12.57
CA GLY A 135 9.63 12.07 13.53
C GLY A 135 9.61 10.65 12.96
N TYR A 136 9.04 10.42 11.78
CA TYR A 136 8.91 9.07 11.22
C TYR A 136 10.04 8.69 10.27
N VAL A 137 10.33 7.39 10.22
CA VAL A 137 11.28 6.77 9.28
C VAL A 137 10.71 6.83 7.86
N THR A 138 11.33 7.63 7.00
CA THR A 138 10.97 7.70 5.58
C THR A 138 12.20 7.66 4.67
N LEU A 139 12.00 7.10 3.48
CA LEU A 139 12.93 7.21 2.37
C LEU A 139 12.25 8.01 1.26
N LYS A 140 12.89 9.10 0.85
CA LYS A 140 12.57 9.80 -0.40
C LYS A 140 13.68 9.56 -1.40
N THR A 141 13.33 9.07 -2.59
CA THR A 141 14.30 8.69 -3.63
C THR A 141 13.80 9.12 -5.00
N GLU A 142 14.73 9.32 -5.93
CA GLU A 142 14.43 9.54 -7.35
C GLU A 142 14.68 8.24 -8.13
N LEU A 143 13.79 7.93 -9.06
CA LEU A 143 13.86 6.75 -9.91
C LEU A 143 14.36 7.17 -11.31
N PRO A 144 15.67 7.07 -11.60
CA PRO A 144 16.28 7.73 -12.77
C PRO A 144 15.85 7.17 -14.12
N ALA A 145 15.43 5.90 -14.15
CA ALA A 145 14.99 5.19 -15.36
C ALA A 145 13.61 4.57 -15.18
N ILE A 146 12.86 4.41 -16.27
CA ILE A 146 11.57 3.74 -16.25
C ILE A 146 11.76 2.29 -15.83
N GLY A 147 10.99 1.88 -14.84
CA GLY A 147 10.85 0.50 -14.43
C GLY A 147 10.66 0.29 -12.96
N TYR A 148 10.80 -0.98 -12.57
CA TYR A 148 10.69 -1.40 -11.19
C TYR A 148 12.01 -1.22 -10.45
N TYR A 149 11.87 -0.90 -9.18
CA TYR A 149 12.94 -0.80 -8.19
C TYR A 149 12.45 -1.47 -6.93
N ASP A 150 13.31 -2.23 -6.28
CA ASP A 150 12.97 -2.81 -4.99
C ASP A 150 13.73 -2.08 -3.90
N VAL A 151 13.00 -1.57 -2.92
CA VAL A 151 13.59 -1.00 -1.70
C VAL A 151 13.49 -2.04 -0.60
N TYR A 152 14.63 -2.33 0.02
CA TYR A 152 14.78 -3.26 1.13
C TYR A 152 15.17 -2.48 2.38
N LEU A 153 14.67 -2.94 3.51
CA LEU A 153 15.20 -2.66 4.83
C LEU A 153 15.47 -4.00 5.51
N GLU A 154 16.55 -4.08 6.28
CA GLU A 154 16.88 -5.25 7.09
C GLU A 154 17.05 -4.77 8.54
N GLN A 155 16.27 -5.35 9.45
CA GLN A 155 16.41 -5.10 10.88
C GLN A 155 16.74 -6.40 11.60
N ARG A 156 17.72 -6.35 12.50
CA ARG A 156 18.18 -7.51 13.27
C ARG A 156 18.22 -7.19 14.76
N ALA A 157 17.67 -8.07 15.59
CA ALA A 157 17.77 -7.98 17.04
C ALA A 157 17.81 -9.38 17.65
N VAL A 158 18.54 -9.57 18.75
CA VAL A 158 18.48 -10.82 19.52
C VAL A 158 17.47 -10.63 20.65
N HIS A 159 16.53 -11.57 20.77
CA HIS A 159 15.55 -11.60 21.85
C HIS A 159 15.39 -13.04 22.34
N ASP A 160 15.54 -13.26 23.65
CA ASP A 160 15.45 -14.58 24.28
C ASP A 160 16.32 -15.67 23.61
N GLY A 161 17.54 -15.31 23.19
CA GLY A 161 18.45 -16.23 22.50
C GLY A 161 18.02 -16.64 21.08
N LYS A 162 17.07 -15.90 20.49
CA LYS A 162 16.62 -16.03 19.10
C LYS A 162 16.93 -14.74 18.33
N LEU A 163 17.60 -14.86 17.18
CA LEU A 163 17.80 -13.74 16.27
C LEU A 163 16.49 -13.46 15.53
N GLN A 164 15.92 -12.28 15.73
CA GLN A 164 14.77 -11.76 14.99
C GLN A 164 15.29 -10.96 13.80
N VAL A 165 14.90 -11.34 12.60
CA VAL A 165 15.28 -10.66 11.35
C VAL A 165 14.02 -10.24 10.60
N GLN A 166 13.83 -8.94 10.42
CA GLN A 166 12.75 -8.39 9.61
C GLN A 166 13.30 -7.85 8.29
N LEU A 167 12.67 -8.27 7.19
CA LEU A 167 13.08 -8.00 5.82
C LEU A 167 11.93 -7.35 5.03
N PRO A 168 11.46 -6.15 5.44
CA PRO A 168 10.46 -5.44 4.67
C PRO A 168 11.01 -5.00 3.30
N LYS A 169 10.21 -5.27 2.27
CA LYS A 169 10.46 -4.94 0.88
C LYS A 169 9.29 -4.13 0.34
N VAL A 170 9.54 -3.18 -0.56
CA VAL A 170 8.49 -2.58 -1.39
C VAL A 170 8.97 -2.45 -2.82
N GLU A 171 8.10 -2.80 -3.76
CA GLU A 171 8.29 -2.65 -5.19
C GLU A 171 7.80 -1.25 -5.60
N LEU A 172 8.71 -0.42 -6.09
CA LEU A 172 8.45 0.92 -6.60
C LEU A 172 8.49 0.91 -8.12
N LEU A 173 7.51 1.56 -8.73
CA LEU A 173 7.41 1.67 -10.17
C LEU A 173 7.51 3.13 -10.59
N TRP A 174 8.44 3.41 -11.49
CA TRP A 174 8.44 4.62 -12.30
C TRP A 174 8.06 4.28 -13.73
N ALA A 175 6.96 4.86 -14.21
CA ALA A 175 6.48 4.65 -15.57
C ALA A 175 5.93 5.96 -16.13
N SER A 176 6.05 6.14 -17.44
CA SER A 176 5.55 7.33 -18.14
C SER A 176 4.74 6.92 -19.36
N CYS A 177 3.53 7.48 -19.52
CA CYS A 177 2.68 7.26 -20.69
C CYS A 177 3.24 7.89 -21.99
N VAL A 178 4.29 8.72 -21.89
CA VAL A 178 4.89 9.42 -23.02
C VAL A 178 6.12 8.68 -23.56
N ALA A 179 6.67 7.74 -22.79
CA ALA A 179 7.83 6.96 -23.21
C ALA A 179 7.38 5.85 -24.18
N LYS A 180 7.57 6.08 -25.48
CA LYS A 180 7.12 5.16 -26.54
C LYS A 180 8.07 3.99 -26.83
N GLU A 181 9.26 3.98 -26.24
CA GLU A 181 10.34 3.02 -26.54
C GLU A 181 10.77 2.22 -25.31
N VAL A 182 9.80 1.88 -24.45
CA VAL A 182 10.07 1.03 -23.28
C VAL A 182 9.73 -0.41 -23.65
N ASP A 183 10.71 -1.30 -23.52
CA ASP A 183 10.46 -2.74 -23.54
C ASP A 183 9.71 -3.12 -22.25
N GLU A 184 8.38 -3.12 -22.32
CA GLU A 184 7.52 -3.37 -21.16
C GLU A 184 7.79 -4.76 -20.54
N GLU A 185 8.12 -5.76 -21.35
CA GLU A 185 8.42 -7.11 -20.87
C GLU A 185 9.76 -7.14 -20.12
N ALA A 186 10.79 -6.48 -20.65
CA ALA A 186 12.06 -6.37 -19.95
C ALA A 186 11.90 -5.61 -18.64
N VAL A 187 11.09 -4.54 -18.64
CA VAL A 187 10.85 -3.74 -17.46
C VAL A 187 10.04 -4.49 -16.41
N ALA A 188 9.07 -5.33 -16.80
CA ALA A 188 8.27 -6.13 -15.90
C ALA A 188 9.02 -7.32 -15.26
N LYS A 189 10.32 -7.48 -15.46
CA LYS A 189 11.07 -8.55 -14.82
C LYS A 189 11.23 -8.29 -13.31
N PRO A 190 10.95 -9.30 -12.47
CA PRO A 190 11.08 -9.13 -11.04
C PRO A 190 12.56 -9.09 -10.62
N ILE A 191 12.90 -8.21 -9.68
CA ILE A 191 14.26 -8.03 -9.16
C ILE A 191 14.50 -9.01 -8.01
N ILE A 192 15.62 -9.72 -8.03
CA ILE A 192 15.95 -10.76 -7.03
C ILE A 192 17.15 -10.31 -6.19
N ASN A 193 16.98 -10.24 -4.87
CA ASN A 193 18.07 -9.97 -3.95
C ASN A 193 18.73 -11.27 -3.47
N ARG A 194 19.79 -11.69 -4.19
CA ARG A 194 20.55 -12.92 -3.87
C ARG A 194 21.23 -12.94 -2.50
N ASN A 195 21.33 -11.79 -1.83
CA ASN A 195 21.95 -11.69 -0.51
C ASN A 195 20.93 -11.79 0.64
N SER A 196 19.62 -11.74 0.35
CA SER A 196 18.59 -11.81 1.38
C SER A 196 18.39 -13.24 1.87
N ALA A 197 18.34 -13.43 3.18
CA ALA A 197 18.09 -14.74 3.80
C ALA A 197 16.67 -15.26 3.53
N LEU A 198 15.71 -14.34 3.39
CA LEU A 198 14.33 -14.62 3.00
C LEU A 198 13.84 -13.47 2.12
N GLU A 199 13.12 -13.76 1.05
CA GLU A 199 12.55 -12.76 0.16
C GLU A 199 11.19 -13.22 -0.36
N VAL A 200 10.23 -12.29 -0.40
CA VAL A 200 8.96 -12.48 -1.10
C VAL A 200 9.04 -11.71 -2.41
N LEU A 201 8.81 -12.40 -3.53
CA LEU A 201 8.85 -11.85 -4.87
C LEU A 201 7.49 -11.95 -5.54
N ARG A 202 6.95 -10.85 -6.08
CA ARG A 202 5.76 -10.93 -6.93
C ARG A 202 6.14 -11.47 -8.31
N ILE A 203 5.40 -12.45 -8.81
CA ILE A 203 5.55 -12.93 -10.18
C ILE A 203 4.58 -12.15 -11.06
N HIS A 204 5.13 -11.30 -11.93
CA HIS A 204 4.33 -10.53 -12.89
C HIS A 204 3.78 -11.43 -13.99
N LYS A 205 2.59 -11.09 -14.49
CA LYS A 205 2.04 -11.81 -15.65
C LYS A 205 2.83 -11.42 -16.92
N PRO A 206 2.96 -12.32 -17.91
CA PRO A 206 3.69 -12.00 -19.15
C PRO A 206 3.13 -10.78 -19.91
N ASP A 207 1.83 -10.51 -19.77
CA ASP A 207 1.11 -9.38 -20.36
C ASP A 207 0.99 -8.17 -19.41
N GLU A 208 1.67 -8.20 -18.26
CA GLU A 208 1.64 -7.13 -17.28
C GLU A 208 2.57 -5.98 -17.68
N GLY A 209 2.01 -4.94 -18.30
CA GLY A 209 2.74 -3.71 -18.60
C GLY A 209 3.05 -2.84 -17.36
N CYS A 210 3.87 -1.81 -17.54
CA CYS A 210 4.30 -0.88 -16.48
C CYS A 210 3.18 0.00 -15.87
N MET A 211 1.96 -0.11 -16.38
CA MET A 211 0.78 0.62 -15.89
C MET A 211 -0.33 -0.34 -15.46
N ALA A 212 -0.06 -1.65 -15.46
CA ALA A 212 -0.99 -2.63 -14.97
C ALA A 212 -1.27 -2.37 -13.48
N SER A 213 -2.51 -2.58 -13.08
CA SER A 213 -2.92 -2.52 -11.68
C SER A 213 -3.65 -3.80 -11.38
N LEU A 214 -3.32 -4.43 -10.25
CA LEU A 214 -4.08 -5.57 -9.76
C LEU A 214 -5.51 -5.14 -9.46
N VAL A 215 -6.46 -6.02 -9.76
CA VAL A 215 -7.87 -5.82 -9.43
C VAL A 215 -8.39 -6.99 -8.60
N SER A 216 -9.45 -6.77 -7.82
CA SER A 216 -10.14 -7.86 -7.14
C SER A 216 -10.61 -8.90 -8.16
N GLY A 217 -10.40 -10.17 -7.84
CA GLY A 217 -10.61 -11.32 -8.72
C GLY A 217 -9.34 -11.79 -9.43
N ASP A 218 -8.28 -10.98 -9.49
CA ASP A 218 -7.00 -11.43 -10.04
C ASP A 218 -6.40 -12.57 -9.21
N VAL A 219 -5.77 -13.51 -9.90
CA VAL A 219 -4.87 -14.49 -9.30
C VAL A 219 -3.46 -13.91 -9.30
N VAL A 220 -2.87 -13.80 -8.12
CA VAL A 220 -1.50 -13.31 -7.90
C VAL A 220 -0.64 -14.41 -7.33
N THR A 221 0.60 -14.50 -7.81
CA THR A 221 1.56 -15.50 -7.35
C THR A 221 2.77 -14.78 -6.76
N PHE A 222 3.14 -15.19 -5.56
CA PHE A 222 4.36 -14.77 -4.89
C PHE A 222 5.32 -15.93 -4.82
N ARG A 223 6.60 -15.71 -5.12
CA ARG A 223 7.66 -16.70 -4.94
C ARG A 223 8.48 -16.36 -3.72
N VAL A 224 8.58 -17.31 -2.80
CA VAL A 224 9.47 -17.24 -1.65
C VAL A 224 10.85 -17.71 -2.07
N LEU A 225 11.86 -16.89 -1.77
CA LEU A 225 13.26 -17.18 -2.06
C LEU A 225 14.08 -17.17 -0.76
N SER A 226 15.14 -17.98 -0.71
CA SER A 226 16.23 -17.87 0.24
C SER A 226 17.54 -17.77 -0.54
N PHE A 227 18.27 -16.67 -0.35
CA PHE A 227 19.49 -16.35 -1.10
C PHE A 227 19.31 -16.48 -2.63
N GLY A 228 18.19 -15.95 -3.13
CA GLY A 228 17.82 -15.95 -4.54
C GLY A 228 17.40 -17.32 -5.13
N LYS A 229 17.24 -18.37 -4.30
CA LYS A 229 16.75 -19.68 -4.73
C LYS A 229 15.33 -19.94 -4.21
N PRO A 230 14.45 -20.59 -5.00
CA PRO A 230 13.12 -20.98 -4.55
C PRO A 230 13.13 -21.76 -3.24
N LEU A 231 12.21 -21.40 -2.33
CA LEU A 231 12.09 -22.00 -1.01
C LEU A 231 10.67 -22.55 -0.79
N ALA A 232 10.57 -23.87 -0.69
CA ALA A 232 9.31 -24.61 -0.51
C ALA A 232 8.94 -24.78 0.97
N GLY A 233 7.66 -25.05 1.24
CA GLY A 233 7.19 -25.39 2.59
C GLY A 233 7.07 -24.18 3.54
N ILE A 234 7.15 -22.95 3.03
CA ILE A 234 7.12 -21.74 3.83
C ILE A 234 5.68 -21.23 3.94
N PRO A 235 5.17 -20.94 5.14
CA PRO A 235 3.87 -20.29 5.29
C PRO A 235 3.96 -18.86 4.75
N VAL A 236 3.04 -18.53 3.85
CA VAL A 236 2.86 -17.21 3.27
C VAL A 236 1.46 -16.73 3.58
N THR A 237 1.36 -15.58 4.24
CA THR A 237 0.09 -14.98 4.63
C THR A 237 -0.14 -13.72 3.82
N MET A 238 -1.30 -13.61 3.17
CA MET A 238 -1.76 -12.38 2.53
C MET A 238 -2.85 -11.73 3.39
N MET A 239 -2.70 -10.44 3.67
CA MET A 239 -3.64 -9.63 4.43
C MET A 239 -4.11 -8.43 3.61
N THR A 240 -5.39 -8.07 3.64
CA THR A 240 -5.89 -6.84 3.00
C THR A 240 -6.14 -5.73 4.02
N GLN A 241 -6.25 -4.50 3.51
CA GLN A 241 -6.54 -3.31 4.32
C GLN A 241 -7.80 -3.41 5.18
N GLU A 242 -8.82 -4.14 4.73
CA GLU A 242 -10.06 -4.34 5.49
C GLU A 242 -10.03 -5.60 6.39
N GLY A 243 -8.85 -6.18 6.60
CA GLY A 243 -8.61 -7.22 7.59
C GLY A 243 -8.87 -8.66 7.13
N TRP A 244 -9.15 -8.90 5.85
CA TRP A 244 -9.14 -10.28 5.35
C TRP A 244 -7.73 -10.84 5.39
N ARG A 245 -7.61 -12.12 5.79
CA ARG A 245 -6.35 -12.85 5.90
C ARG A 245 -6.52 -14.25 5.33
N ASN A 246 -5.52 -14.71 4.59
CA ASN A 246 -5.40 -16.11 4.19
C ASN A 246 -3.93 -16.54 4.19
N THR A 247 -3.67 -17.79 4.58
CA THR A 247 -2.33 -18.36 4.63
C THR A 247 -2.27 -19.59 3.74
N VAL A 248 -1.25 -19.65 2.87
CA VAL A 248 -0.95 -20.81 2.03
C VAL A 248 0.51 -21.20 2.22
N VAL A 249 0.87 -22.42 1.87
CA VAL A 249 2.27 -22.90 1.96
C VAL A 249 2.90 -22.86 0.58
N SER A 250 4.15 -22.39 0.48
CA SER A 250 4.88 -22.33 -0.79
C SER A 250 5.13 -23.73 -1.37
N ASP A 251 4.93 -23.88 -2.68
CA ASP A 251 5.14 -25.13 -3.42
C ASP A 251 6.63 -25.45 -3.65
N GLN A 252 6.94 -26.53 -4.40
CA GLN A 252 8.32 -26.94 -4.72
C GLN A 252 9.11 -25.92 -5.54
N ALA A 253 8.41 -25.05 -6.29
CA ALA A 253 8.99 -23.93 -7.02
C ALA A 253 8.97 -22.63 -6.19
N GLY A 254 8.68 -22.72 -4.89
CA GLY A 254 8.58 -21.62 -3.95
C GLY A 254 7.35 -20.74 -4.13
N ASN A 255 6.38 -21.13 -4.95
CA ASN A 255 5.23 -20.28 -5.25
C ASN A 255 4.11 -20.42 -4.21
N ALA A 256 3.51 -19.29 -3.85
CA ALA A 256 2.32 -19.14 -3.04
C ALA A 256 1.31 -18.30 -3.84
N THR A 257 0.14 -18.86 -4.15
CA THR A 257 -0.85 -18.23 -5.03
C THR A 257 -2.10 -17.83 -4.25
N PHE A 258 -2.60 -16.63 -4.52
CA PHE A 258 -3.81 -16.08 -3.91
C PHE A 258 -4.74 -15.51 -4.97
N THR A 259 -6.03 -15.55 -4.71
CA THR A 259 -7.00 -14.71 -5.42
C THR A 259 -7.19 -13.42 -4.62
N VAL A 260 -6.96 -12.27 -5.25
CA VAL A 260 -7.20 -10.95 -4.63
C VAL A 260 -8.69 -10.82 -4.38
N ILE A 261 -9.12 -10.89 -3.13
CA ILE A 261 -10.54 -10.80 -2.80
C ILE A 261 -11.04 -9.36 -2.90
N ARG A 262 -12.35 -9.21 -3.11
CA ARG A 262 -13.01 -7.91 -2.97
C ARG A 262 -13.19 -7.58 -1.49
N ALA A 263 -12.55 -6.51 -1.04
CA ALA A 263 -12.70 -5.99 0.32
C ALA A 263 -13.51 -4.68 0.39
N TYR A 264 -13.56 -3.92 -0.70
CA TYR A 264 -14.29 -2.67 -0.80
C TYR A 264 -15.79 -2.89 -1.11
N PHE A 265 -16.63 -2.70 -0.09
CA PHE A 265 -18.09 -2.77 -0.17
C PHE A 265 -18.73 -1.45 0.27
N SER A 266 -18.70 -0.45 -0.61
CA SER A 266 -19.41 0.82 -0.38
C SER A 266 -20.86 0.78 -0.87
N LYS A 267 -21.67 1.73 -0.40
CA LYS A 267 -22.98 2.01 -1.00
C LYS A 267 -22.78 2.45 -2.45
N TRP A 268 -23.74 2.15 -3.31
CA TRP A 268 -23.62 2.41 -4.75
C TRP A 268 -23.27 3.87 -5.10
N LEU A 269 -23.96 4.83 -4.47
CA LEU A 269 -23.73 6.26 -4.70
C LEU A 269 -22.36 6.75 -4.20
N GLU A 270 -21.68 5.96 -3.38
CA GLU A 270 -20.37 6.24 -2.80
C GLU A 270 -19.27 5.40 -3.45
N PHE A 271 -19.60 4.55 -4.43
CA PHE A 271 -18.66 3.66 -5.08
C PHE A 271 -17.64 4.43 -5.91
N LYS A 272 -16.37 4.28 -5.54
CA LYS A 272 -15.24 4.87 -6.26
C LYS A 272 -14.55 3.78 -7.09
N LYS A 273 -14.69 3.85 -8.42
CA LYS A 273 -14.02 2.92 -9.36
C LYS A 273 -12.50 2.86 -9.15
N TYR A 274 -11.90 4.00 -8.83
CA TYR A 274 -10.45 4.14 -8.62
C TYR A 274 -10.05 4.05 -7.15
N HIS A 275 -10.95 3.54 -6.28
CA HIS A 275 -10.58 3.16 -4.93
C HIS A 275 -9.40 2.19 -4.99
N THR A 276 -8.41 2.42 -4.15
CA THR A 276 -7.21 1.60 -4.11
C THR A 276 -7.04 1.12 -2.69
N ASP A 277 -7.02 -0.20 -2.52
CA ASP A 277 -6.74 -0.84 -1.24
C ASP A 277 -5.31 -1.40 -1.26
N THR A 278 -4.73 -1.49 -0.07
CA THR A 278 -3.42 -2.12 0.13
C THR A 278 -3.62 -3.58 0.57
N PHE A 279 -2.72 -4.45 0.16
CA PHE A 279 -2.51 -5.76 0.79
C PHE A 279 -1.05 -5.88 1.26
N LEU A 280 -0.79 -6.82 2.17
CA LEU A 280 0.52 -7.15 2.68
C LEU A 280 0.70 -8.65 2.60
N VAL A 281 1.80 -9.08 1.98
CA VAL A 281 2.23 -10.47 1.99
C VAL A 281 3.35 -10.62 3.01
N VAL A 282 3.27 -11.66 3.82
CA VAL A 282 4.23 -11.99 4.86
C VAL A 282 4.67 -13.44 4.67
N ALA A 283 5.97 -13.67 4.60
CA ALA A 283 6.54 -15.01 4.69
C ALA A 283 7.37 -15.13 5.96
N GLU A 284 7.21 -16.24 6.68
CA GLU A 284 7.87 -16.48 7.95
C GLU A 284 8.67 -17.78 7.90
N MET A 285 9.91 -17.74 8.39
CA MET A 285 10.78 -18.90 8.43
C MET A 285 11.56 -18.95 9.75
N ASP A 286 11.52 -20.10 10.42
CA ASP A 286 12.41 -20.40 11.53
C ASP A 286 13.58 -21.25 11.05
N LYS A 287 14.78 -20.95 11.58
CA LYS A 287 16.00 -21.69 11.27
C LYS A 287 16.79 -21.95 12.54
N ALA A 288 17.16 -23.21 12.75
CA ALA A 288 18.12 -23.56 13.81
C ALA A 288 19.53 -23.20 13.33
N GLU A 289 20.09 -22.12 13.88
CA GLU A 289 21.45 -21.69 13.60
C GLU A 289 22.05 -21.00 14.83
N LEU A 290 23.32 -21.32 15.10
CA LEU A 290 24.08 -20.72 16.17
C LEU A 290 24.82 -19.50 15.60
N GLY A 291 24.83 -18.40 16.35
CA GLY A 291 25.58 -17.21 15.97
C GLY A 291 25.67 -16.19 17.09
N GLU A 292 26.18 -15.02 16.75
CA GLU A 292 26.35 -13.89 17.67
C GLU A 292 26.05 -12.59 16.92
N LEU A 293 25.25 -11.71 17.51
CA LEU A 293 24.98 -10.36 17.00
C LEU A 293 25.39 -9.35 18.07
N ASN A 294 26.35 -8.47 17.77
CA ASN A 294 26.81 -7.43 18.68
C ASN A 294 27.23 -7.94 20.09
N GLY A 295 27.82 -9.13 20.19
CA GLY A 295 28.19 -9.73 21.49
C GLY A 295 27.13 -10.67 22.07
N GLU A 296 25.90 -10.66 21.56
CA GLU A 296 24.79 -11.44 22.07
C GLU A 296 24.65 -12.76 21.30
N PRO A 297 24.84 -13.93 21.95
CA PRO A 297 24.71 -15.21 21.29
C PRO A 297 23.24 -15.57 21.06
N TYR A 298 22.98 -16.25 19.96
CA TYR A 298 21.66 -16.83 19.64
C TYR A 298 21.78 -18.27 19.14
N SER A 299 20.69 -19.02 19.29
CA SER A 299 20.63 -20.45 18.97
C SER A 299 19.63 -20.82 17.87
N SER A 300 18.81 -19.86 17.47
CA SER A 300 17.89 -19.95 16.35
C SER A 300 17.62 -18.56 15.77
N SER A 301 17.09 -18.52 14.55
CA SER A 301 16.72 -17.29 13.85
C SER A 301 15.27 -17.38 13.39
N HIS A 302 14.54 -16.27 13.51
CA HIS A 302 13.21 -16.06 12.95
C HIS A 302 13.30 -14.98 11.88
N TYR A 303 12.87 -15.31 10.67
CA TYR A 303 12.87 -14.38 9.53
C TYR A 303 11.44 -14.04 9.17
N VAL A 304 11.15 -12.75 9.04
CA VAL A 304 9.87 -12.21 8.56
C VAL A 304 10.15 -11.34 7.34
N ALA A 305 9.75 -11.80 6.16
CA ALA A 305 9.85 -11.01 4.93
C ALA A 305 8.48 -10.47 4.54
N THR A 306 8.40 -9.18 4.22
CA THR A 306 7.12 -8.55 3.87
C THR A 306 7.17 -7.84 2.52
N LEU A 307 6.07 -7.93 1.77
CA LEU A 307 5.89 -7.23 0.50
C LEU A 307 4.46 -6.65 0.44
N PRO A 308 4.28 -5.33 0.53
CA PRO A 308 3.00 -4.69 0.30
C PRO A 308 2.72 -4.57 -1.19
N GLY A 309 1.44 -4.50 -1.52
CA GLY A 309 0.97 -4.18 -2.87
C GLY A 309 -0.36 -3.44 -2.84
N LYS A 310 -0.76 -2.92 -3.99
CA LYS A 310 -2.00 -2.16 -4.16
C LYS A 310 -2.90 -2.88 -5.15
N TYR A 311 -4.22 -2.80 -4.95
CA TYR A 311 -5.21 -3.33 -5.87
C TYR A 311 -6.47 -2.46 -5.91
N ARG A 312 -7.26 -2.59 -6.97
CA ARG A 312 -8.51 -1.85 -7.17
C ARG A 312 -9.73 -2.77 -7.24
N PRO A 313 -10.96 -2.25 -7.10
CA PRO A 313 -12.16 -3.00 -7.44
C PRO A 313 -12.16 -3.47 -8.89
N SER A 314 -12.73 -4.65 -9.13
CA SER A 314 -12.84 -5.24 -10.47
C SER A 314 -13.65 -4.35 -11.40
N PRO A 315 -13.22 -4.12 -12.65
CA PRO A 315 -14.04 -3.38 -13.60
C PRO A 315 -15.31 -4.15 -14.03
N TYR A 316 -15.33 -5.46 -13.80
CA TYR A 316 -16.51 -6.28 -14.10
C TYR A 316 -17.66 -6.03 -13.13
N ASP A 317 -17.36 -5.57 -11.90
CA ASP A 317 -18.38 -5.27 -10.89
C ASP A 317 -19.36 -4.18 -11.33
N TYR A 318 -18.91 -3.20 -12.13
CA TYR A 318 -19.80 -2.15 -12.65
C TYR A 318 -20.40 -2.49 -14.02
N ARG A 319 -19.74 -3.32 -14.84
CA ARG A 319 -20.24 -3.69 -16.17
C ARG A 319 -21.52 -4.51 -16.09
N SER A 320 -21.64 -5.40 -15.11
CA SER A 320 -22.84 -6.22 -14.90
C SER A 320 -24.11 -5.38 -14.74
N TYR A 321 -24.04 -4.23 -14.06
CA TYR A 321 -25.17 -3.32 -13.89
C TYR A 321 -25.57 -2.60 -15.17
N ALA A 322 -24.61 -2.19 -16.01
CA ALA A 322 -24.91 -1.60 -17.31
C ALA A 322 -25.66 -2.60 -18.22
N TRP A 323 -25.27 -3.88 -18.17
CA TRP A 323 -26.00 -4.96 -18.85
C TRP A 323 -27.40 -5.15 -18.27
N GLY A 324 -27.55 -5.18 -16.94
CA GLY A 324 -28.86 -5.28 -16.29
C GLY A 324 -29.80 -4.14 -16.67
N LEU A 325 -29.32 -2.89 -16.65
CA LEU A 325 -30.07 -1.72 -17.10
C LEU A 325 -30.41 -1.79 -18.58
N GLY A 326 -29.46 -2.22 -19.42
CA GLY A 326 -29.65 -2.41 -20.85
C GLY A 326 -30.76 -3.42 -21.16
N ILE A 327 -30.76 -4.56 -20.47
CA ILE A 327 -31.81 -5.59 -20.57
C ILE A 327 -33.16 -5.03 -20.10
N ALA A 328 -33.20 -4.33 -18.97
CA ALA A 328 -34.44 -3.74 -18.44
C ALA A 328 -35.03 -2.70 -19.41
N LEU A 329 -34.19 -1.82 -19.96
CA LEU A 329 -34.60 -0.81 -20.93
C LEU A 329 -35.06 -1.45 -22.25
N PHE A 330 -34.35 -2.47 -22.72
CA PHE A 330 -34.76 -3.27 -23.88
C PHE A 330 -36.15 -3.88 -23.66
N VAL A 331 -36.38 -4.56 -22.55
CA VAL A 331 -37.69 -5.16 -22.22
C VAL A 331 -38.78 -4.08 -22.12
N MET A 332 -38.49 -2.92 -21.54
CA MET A 332 -39.45 -1.82 -21.42
C MET A 332 -39.82 -1.24 -22.80
N VAL A 333 -38.85 -0.99 -23.66
CA VAL A 333 -39.08 -0.43 -25.01
C VAL A 333 -39.83 -1.44 -25.89
N PHE A 334 -39.37 -2.70 -25.94
CA PHE A 334 -40.02 -3.72 -26.76
C PHE A 334 -41.39 -4.11 -26.22
N GLY A 335 -41.53 -4.24 -24.89
CA GLY A 335 -42.81 -4.48 -24.25
C GLY A 335 -43.80 -3.35 -24.51
N GLY A 336 -43.36 -2.09 -24.37
CA GLY A 336 -44.15 -0.91 -24.68
C GLY A 336 -44.57 -0.86 -26.16
N LEU A 337 -43.64 -1.12 -27.08
CA LEU A 337 -43.92 -1.18 -28.52
C LEU A 337 -44.90 -2.30 -28.89
N ALA A 338 -44.72 -3.50 -28.32
CA ALA A 338 -45.61 -4.63 -28.54
C ALA A 338 -47.04 -4.32 -28.05
N ILE A 339 -47.18 -3.73 -26.85
CA ILE A 339 -48.48 -3.29 -26.32
C ILE A 339 -49.08 -2.19 -27.20
N TYR A 340 -48.28 -1.23 -27.65
CA TYR A 340 -48.72 -0.16 -28.54
C TYR A 340 -49.24 -0.70 -29.88
N LEU A 341 -48.48 -1.57 -30.54
CA LEU A 341 -48.88 -2.21 -31.80
C LEU A 341 -50.14 -3.07 -31.62
N TYR A 342 -50.22 -3.82 -30.51
CA TYR A 342 -51.40 -4.60 -30.15
C TYR A 342 -52.64 -3.72 -29.98
N ARG A 343 -52.53 -2.61 -29.24
CA ARG A 343 -53.62 -1.64 -29.06
C ARG A 343 -54.02 -0.99 -30.38
N ARG A 344 -53.05 -0.56 -31.20
CA ARG A 344 -53.30 0.08 -32.49
C ARG A 344 -54.06 -0.83 -33.45
N ARG A 345 -53.78 -2.14 -33.46
CA ARG A 345 -54.52 -3.12 -34.27
C ARG A 345 -55.98 -3.30 -33.83
N ARG A 346 -56.31 -3.02 -32.57
CA ARG A 346 -57.67 -3.14 -32.03
C ARG A 346 -58.50 -1.87 -32.11
N LEU A 347 -57.88 -0.72 -32.41
CA LEU A 347 -58.63 0.49 -32.76
C LEU A 347 -59.32 0.20 -34.09
N LYS A 348 -60.60 -0.16 -34.03
CA LYS A 348 -61.42 -0.32 -35.24
C LYS A 348 -61.37 1.03 -35.99
N PRO A 349 -61.02 1.04 -37.29
CA PRO A 349 -61.10 2.27 -38.07
C PRO A 349 -62.51 2.83 -37.97
N TYR A 350 -62.62 4.16 -37.90
CA TYR A 350 -63.88 4.86 -37.83
C TYR A 350 -64.78 4.39 -39.00
N GLN A 351 -65.81 3.63 -38.69
CA GLN A 351 -66.84 3.28 -39.66
C GLN A 351 -67.83 4.43 -39.65
N GLU A 352 -67.86 5.21 -40.73
CA GLU A 352 -68.94 6.16 -40.97
C GLU A 352 -70.25 5.37 -41.02
N VAL A 353 -71.09 5.57 -40.01
CA VAL A 353 -72.47 5.07 -40.03
C VAL A 353 -73.21 5.97 -41.00
N ARG A 354 -73.44 5.50 -42.23
CA ARG A 354 -74.41 6.14 -43.12
C ARG A 354 -75.79 5.85 -42.53
N VAL A 355 -76.38 6.87 -41.92
CA VAL A 355 -77.78 6.84 -41.51
C VAL A 355 -78.60 7.02 -42.79
N ASP A 356 -79.33 6.00 -43.17
CA ASP A 356 -80.27 6.06 -44.29
C ASP A 356 -81.55 6.72 -43.78
N GLU A 357 -81.90 7.91 -44.28
CA GLU A 357 -83.01 8.74 -43.77
C GLU A 357 -84.41 8.25 -44.22
N ASN A 358 -84.52 7.04 -44.79
CA ASN A 358 -85.76 6.51 -45.39
C ASN A 358 -86.40 5.35 -44.60
N ALA A 359 -86.40 5.40 -43.27
CA ALA A 359 -87.07 4.41 -42.42
C ALA A 359 -88.32 4.98 -41.73
#